data_AF-A0A9P1N643-F1
#
_entry.id   AF-A0A9P1N643-F1
#
_cell.length_a   1.000
_cell.length_b   1.000
_cell.length_c   1.000
_cell.angle_alpha   90.00
_cell.angle_beta   90.00
_cell.angle_gamma   90.00
#
_symmetry.space_group_name_H-M   'P 1'
#
loop_
_entity.id
_entity.type
_entity.pdbx_description
1 polymer ?
#
loop_
_entity_poly.entity_id
_entity_poly.type
_entity_poly.pdbx_seq_one_letter_code
_entity_poly.pdbx_strand_id
1 'polypeptide(L)'
;MSDKILEIPKNEFYKSVKMEYRKYFEPIPEPESAYPDGRVNIDCPCLHSALAHKCGHLIRDALVCFNASKTYPRGMDCEKPFMDHAVCMTESNRKS
;
A
#
# COMPACT_ATOMS: atom_id res chain seq x y z
N MET A 1 34.07 -12.18 -9.12
CA MET A 1 33.37 -11.20 -8.25
C MET A 1 33.79 -11.58 -6.84
N SER A 2 34.66 -10.79 -6.22
CA SER A 2 35.21 -11.12 -4.89
C SER A 2 34.39 -10.40 -3.84
N ASP A 3 33.90 -11.14 -2.85
CA ASP A 3 33.16 -10.56 -1.73
C ASP A 3 34.11 -9.71 -0.88
N LYS A 4 33.80 -8.42 -0.75
CA LYS A 4 34.49 -7.53 0.19
C LYS A 4 33.72 -7.51 1.49
N ILE A 5 34.36 -7.96 2.55
CA ILE A 5 33.87 -7.78 3.92
C ILE A 5 34.16 -6.34 4.33
N LEU A 6 33.11 -5.58 4.65
CA LEU A 6 33.21 -4.22 5.18
C LEU A 6 33.06 -4.30 6.70
N GLU A 7 34.13 -4.00 7.44
CA GLU A 7 34.12 -3.96 8.90
C GLU A 7 33.85 -2.54 9.39
N ILE A 8 32.87 -2.39 10.30
CA ILE A 8 32.54 -1.11 10.93
C ILE A 8 33.18 -1.10 12.33
N PRO A 9 34.04 -0.11 12.64
CA PRO A 9 34.67 -0.04 13.95
C PRO A 9 33.64 0.30 15.04
N LYS A 10 33.85 -0.24 16.24
CA LYS A 10 32.90 -0.12 17.38
C LYS A 10 32.53 1.32 17.72
N ASN A 11 33.47 2.26 17.58
CA ASN A 11 33.23 3.69 17.81
C ASN A 11 32.35 4.36 16.74
N GLU A 12 32.26 3.79 15.54
CA GLU A 12 31.39 4.23 14.46
C GLU A 12 30.01 3.61 14.60
N PHE A 13 29.93 2.36 15.06
CA PHE A 13 28.66 1.69 15.36
C PHE A 13 27.81 2.45 16.40
N TYR A 14 28.45 3.04 17.42
CA TYR A 14 27.73 3.82 18.44
C TYR A 14 27.51 5.29 18.06
N LYS A 15 28.03 5.76 16.92
CA LYS A 15 27.69 7.10 16.45
C LYS A 15 26.26 7.09 15.95
N SER A 16 25.52 8.13 16.30
CA SER A 16 24.27 8.42 15.62
C SER A 16 24.52 8.49 14.13
N VAL A 17 23.59 7.94 13.35
CA VAL A 17 23.57 8.02 11.90
C VAL A 17 23.81 9.48 11.50
N LYS A 18 24.79 9.73 10.61
CA LYS A 18 25.08 11.09 10.15
C LYS A 18 23.80 11.70 9.56
N MET A 19 23.61 12.99 9.77
CA MET A 19 22.41 13.73 9.30
C MET A 19 22.13 13.56 7.80
N GLU A 20 23.18 13.37 6.98
CA GLU A 20 23.05 13.10 5.54
C GLU A 20 22.28 11.81 5.21
N TYR A 21 22.24 10.84 6.12
CA TYR A 21 21.50 9.58 5.98
C TYR A 21 20.12 9.63 6.63
N ARG A 22 19.75 10.71 7.34
CA ARG A 22 18.44 10.87 7.99
C ARG A 22 17.28 10.61 7.02
N LYS A 23 17.42 11.01 5.76
CA LYS A 23 16.44 10.77 4.69
C LYS A 23 16.11 9.28 4.42
N TYR A 24 16.97 8.35 4.85
CA TYR A 24 16.72 6.90 4.74
C TYR A 24 16.01 6.32 5.96
N PHE A 25 15.90 7.10 7.05
CA PHE A 25 15.24 6.73 8.29
C PHE A 25 13.96 7.53 8.56
N GLU A 26 13.80 8.68 7.90
CA GLU A 26 12.52 9.37 7.83
C GLU A 26 11.54 8.51 7.01
N PRO A 27 10.29 8.34 7.46
CA PRO A 27 9.28 7.70 6.66
C PRO A 27 9.23 8.40 5.31
N ILE A 28 9.44 7.64 4.24
CA ILE A 28 9.16 8.14 2.89
C ILE A 28 7.70 8.61 2.95
N PRO A 29 7.38 9.86 2.56
CA PRO A 29 5.98 10.30 2.53
C PRO A 29 5.23 9.29 1.67
N GLU A 30 4.41 8.47 2.32
CA GLU A 30 3.70 7.42 1.62
C GLU A 30 2.77 8.10 0.62
N PRO A 31 2.83 7.72 -0.67
CA PRO A 31 1.95 8.32 -1.65
C PRO A 31 0.51 8.07 -1.21
N GLU A 32 -0.32 9.12 -1.25
CA GLU A 32 -1.73 8.99 -0.90
C GLU A 32 -2.38 7.91 -1.77
N SER A 33 -3.25 7.09 -1.16
CA SER A 33 -3.96 6.00 -1.84
C SER A 33 -5.05 6.50 -2.81
N ALA A 34 -5.35 7.80 -2.75
CA ALA A 34 -6.33 8.48 -3.59
C ALA A 34 -5.78 9.82 -4.07
N TYR A 35 -6.11 10.20 -5.30
CA TYR A 35 -5.91 11.55 -5.79
C TYR A 35 -6.98 12.49 -5.20
N PRO A 36 -6.74 13.81 -5.20
CA PRO A 36 -7.72 14.81 -4.73
C PRO A 36 -9.07 14.76 -5.47
N ASP A 37 -9.09 14.21 -6.69
CA ASP A 37 -10.32 14.02 -7.49
C ASP A 37 -11.10 12.73 -7.13
N GLY A 38 -10.62 11.95 -6.15
CA GLY A 38 -11.25 10.72 -5.67
C GLY A 38 -10.82 9.45 -6.42
N ARG A 39 -10.03 9.55 -7.49
CA ARG A 39 -9.48 8.37 -8.18
C ARG A 39 -8.47 7.66 -7.29
N VAL A 40 -8.40 6.34 -7.39
CA VAL A 40 -7.40 5.52 -6.69
C VAL A 40 -6.02 5.73 -7.32
N ASN A 41 -5.01 5.96 -6.49
CA ASN A 41 -3.62 6.03 -6.93
C ASN A 41 -3.07 4.61 -7.13
N ILE A 42 -3.16 4.11 -8.37
CA ILE A 42 -2.74 2.75 -8.72
C ILE A 42 -1.22 2.55 -8.63
N ASP A 43 -0.46 3.64 -8.62
CA ASP A 43 1.01 3.62 -8.48
C ASP A 43 1.45 3.59 -7.00
N CYS A 44 0.51 3.66 -6.04
CA CYS A 44 0.83 3.55 -4.62
C CYS A 44 1.37 2.14 -4.31
N PRO A 45 2.61 2.02 -3.79
CA PRO A 45 3.16 0.75 -3.31
C PRO A 45 2.26 0.02 -2.33
N CYS A 46 1.50 0.78 -1.54
CA CYS A 46 0.52 0.29 -0.58
C CYS A 46 -0.61 -0.54 -1.21
N LEU A 47 -1.02 -0.22 -2.45
CA LEU A 47 -2.14 -0.86 -3.13
C LEU A 47 -1.72 -1.94 -4.13
N HIS A 48 -0.45 -2.00 -4.51
CA HIS A 48 0.02 -2.91 -5.56
C HIS A 48 -0.37 -4.37 -5.32
N SER A 49 -0.22 -4.88 -4.08
CA SER A 49 -0.56 -6.28 -3.77
C SER A 49 -2.05 -6.58 -4.00
N ALA A 50 -2.93 -5.67 -3.56
CA ALA A 50 -4.38 -5.83 -3.71
C ALA A 50 -4.81 -5.70 -5.19
N LEU A 51 -4.22 -4.75 -5.93
CA LEU A 51 -4.57 -4.49 -7.32
C LEU A 51 -4.00 -5.54 -8.30
N ALA A 52 -2.86 -6.15 -7.97
CA ALA A 52 -2.25 -7.21 -8.78
C ALA A 52 -2.97 -8.57 -8.64
N HIS A 53 -3.83 -8.73 -7.64
CA HIS A 53 -4.60 -9.96 -7.49
C HIS A 53 -5.63 -10.12 -8.64
N LYS A 54 -6.06 -11.35 -8.93
CA LYS A 54 -7.09 -11.61 -9.97
C LYS A 54 -8.42 -10.91 -9.70
N CYS A 55 -8.72 -10.62 -8.43
CA CYS A 55 -9.88 -9.82 -7.99
C CYS A 55 -9.59 -8.32 -7.88
N GLY A 56 -8.42 -7.86 -8.35
CA GLY A 56 -7.90 -6.50 -8.16
C GLY A 56 -8.79 -5.40 -8.75
N HIS A 57 -9.50 -5.70 -9.84
CA HIS A 57 -10.46 -4.77 -10.43
C HIS A 57 -11.65 -4.48 -9.49
N LEU A 58 -12.12 -5.47 -8.73
CA LEU A 58 -13.25 -5.32 -7.82
C LEU A 58 -12.89 -4.46 -6.60
N ILE A 59 -11.70 -4.67 -6.03
CA ILE A 59 -11.23 -3.81 -4.93
C ILE A 59 -10.96 -2.38 -5.40
N ARG A 60 -10.47 -2.20 -6.63
CA ARG A 60 -10.33 -0.87 -7.23
C ARG A 60 -11.67 -0.14 -7.30
N ASP A 61 -12.72 -0.80 -7.78
CA ASP A 61 -14.06 -0.21 -7.89
C ASP A 61 -14.65 0.11 -6.52
N ALA A 62 -14.45 -0.77 -5.53
CA ALA A 62 -14.85 -0.53 -4.15
C ALA A 62 -14.13 0.68 -3.54
N LEU A 63 -12.82 0.84 -3.79
CA LEU A 63 -12.04 1.99 -3.32
C LEU A 63 -12.47 3.31 -4.00
N VAL A 64 -12.81 3.29 -5.29
CA VAL A 64 -13.36 4.47 -5.99
C VAL A 64 -14.69 4.88 -5.35
N CYS A 65 -15.59 3.93 -5.09
CA CYS A 65 -16.84 4.20 -4.39
C CYS A 65 -16.59 4.77 -2.99
N PHE A 66 -15.71 4.12 -2.21
CA PHE A 66 -15.39 4.55 -0.85
C PHE A 66 -14.81 5.97 -0.82
N ASN A 67 -13.93 6.30 -1.77
CA ASN A 67 -13.33 7.62 -1.88
C ASN A 67 -14.38 8.71 -2.17
N ALA A 68 -15.38 8.40 -2.99
CA ALA A 68 -16.48 9.32 -3.32
C ALA A 68 -17.59 9.38 -2.25
N SER A 69 -17.69 8.37 -1.38
CA SER A 69 -18.77 8.25 -0.40
C SER A 69 -18.79 9.40 0.61
N LYS A 70 -20.00 9.92 0.85
CA LYS A 70 -20.29 10.98 1.82
C LYS A 70 -21.20 10.50 2.96
N THR A 71 -21.49 9.21 3.03
CA THR A 71 -22.34 8.64 4.08
C THR A 71 -21.61 8.63 5.43
N TYR A 72 -22.36 8.47 6.54
CA TYR A 72 -21.80 8.23 7.87
C TYR A 72 -22.33 6.92 8.43
N PRO A 73 -21.48 5.90 8.66
CA PRO A 73 -20.05 5.83 8.32
C PRO A 73 -19.77 5.90 6.81
N ARG A 74 -18.57 6.35 6.46
CA ARG A 74 -18.13 6.44 5.06
C ARG A 74 -18.16 5.05 4.42
N GLY A 75 -18.72 4.95 3.22
CA GLY A 75 -18.79 3.71 2.44
C GLY A 75 -19.97 2.81 2.75
N MET A 76 -20.97 3.25 3.54
CA MET A 76 -22.21 2.47 3.71
C MET A 76 -22.95 2.24 2.39
N ASP A 77 -22.85 3.17 1.46
CA ASP A 77 -23.38 3.08 0.10
C ASP A 77 -22.54 2.18 -0.83
N CYS A 78 -21.39 1.69 -0.37
CA CYS A 78 -20.44 0.89 -1.14
C CYS A 78 -20.43 -0.59 -0.75
N GLU A 79 -21.44 -1.07 -0.03
CA GLU A 79 -21.50 -2.47 0.41
C GLU A 79 -21.37 -3.45 -0.75
N LYS A 80 -22.13 -3.24 -1.83
CA LYS A 80 -22.13 -4.13 -3.00
C LYS A 80 -20.73 -4.35 -3.60
N PRO A 81 -19.96 -3.31 -4.00
CA PRO A 81 -18.64 -3.53 -4.58
C PRO A 81 -17.65 -4.18 -3.60
N PHE A 82 -17.74 -3.91 -2.30
CA PHE A 82 -16.94 -4.62 -1.30
C PHE A 82 -17.33 -6.10 -1.17
N MET A 83 -18.63 -6.42 -1.24
CA MET A 83 -19.13 -7.79 -1.22
C MET A 83 -18.71 -8.56 -2.48
N ASP A 84 -18.80 -7.95 -3.65
CA ASP A 84 -18.37 -8.58 -4.91
C ASP A 84 -16.87 -8.94 -4.85
N HIS A 85 -16.03 -8.04 -4.33
CA HIS A 85 -14.62 -8.32 -4.07
C HIS A 85 -14.41 -9.48 -3.07
N ALA A 86 -15.13 -9.49 -1.95
CA ALA A 86 -15.02 -10.52 -0.92
C ALA A 86 -15.42 -11.91 -1.43
N VAL A 87 -16.48 -11.99 -2.24
CA VAL A 87 -16.91 -13.23 -2.91
C VAL A 87 -15.81 -13.71 -3.85
N CYS A 88 -15.28 -12.82 -4.69
CA CYS A 88 -14.19 -13.19 -5.60
C CYS A 88 -12.97 -13.71 -4.85
N MET A 89 -12.53 -13.04 -3.78
CA MET A 89 -11.38 -13.46 -2.96
C MET A 89 -11.60 -14.83 -2.33
N THR A 90 -12.79 -15.09 -1.83
CA THR A 90 -13.15 -16.38 -1.20
C THR A 90 -13.08 -17.52 -2.22
N GLU A 91 -13.71 -17.36 -3.38
CA GLU A 91 -13.67 -18.35 -4.46
C GLU A 91 -12.25 -18.55 -5.01
N SER A 92 -11.50 -17.45 -5.09
CA SER A 92 -10.13 -17.39 -5.56
C SER A 92 -9.14 -18.16 -4.70
N ASN A 93 -9.37 -18.22 -3.39
CA ASN A 93 -8.51 -18.91 -2.43
C ASN A 93 -8.87 -20.39 -2.31
N ARG A 94 -10.13 -20.77 -2.57
CA ARG A 94 -10.56 -22.18 -2.57
C ARG A 94 -10.04 -22.98 -3.78
N LYS A 95 -9.66 -22.31 -4.86
CA LYS A 95 -9.14 -22.93 -6.09
C LYS A 95 -7.60 -22.95 -6.18
N SER A 96 -6.91 -22.52 -5.12
CA SER A 96 -5.45 -22.48 -5.03
C SER A 96 -4.88 -23.68 -4.29
#